data_AF-A0A2G2ZY09-F1
#
_entry.id   AF-A0A2G2ZY09-F1
#
_cell.length_a   1.000
_cell.length_b   1.000
_cell.length_c   1.000
_cell.angle_alpha   90.00
_cell.angle_beta   90.00
_cell.angle_gamma   90.00
#
_symmetry.space_group_name_H-M   'P 1'
#
loop_
_entity.id
_entity.type
_entity.pdbx_description
1 polymer ?
#
loop_
_entity_poly.entity_id
_entity_poly.type
_entity_poly.pdbx_seq_one_letter_code
_entity_poly.pdbx_strand_id
1 'polypeptide(L)'
;MQCHAQLSSTFYDCTYPNALNTIRTSVRQAVSHERRMVASLIRLHFYDFFVQGCDASILLDETPTIVSEKTALPNLGSVRGYGIIEDAKRELEKTCPGVVSCADILAVAARDASTLVGGPSWTVKLGRRDSTTASHTLAEIDLPGPFDPLTRLISGFANKGLSIRDMVALSGAHSIGQAQCFLFHDRI
;
A
#
# COMPACT_ATOMS: atom_id res chain seq x y z
N MET A 1 -2.98 2.08 -26.18
CA MET A 1 -2.05 3.21 -25.98
C MET A 1 -2.38 3.81 -24.61
N GLN A 2 -1.67 3.40 -23.56
CA GLN A 2 -1.90 3.87 -22.20
C GLN A 2 -1.16 5.21 -22.03
N CYS A 3 -1.90 6.28 -21.73
CA CYS A 3 -1.30 7.57 -21.42
C CYS A 3 -0.76 7.51 -19.99
N HIS A 4 0.56 7.33 -19.82
CA HIS A 4 1.19 7.46 -18.51
C HIS A 4 1.39 8.93 -18.19
N ALA A 5 0.51 9.51 -17.36
CA ALA A 5 0.76 10.81 -16.77
C ALA A 5 2.00 10.73 -15.86
N GLN A 6 2.95 11.65 -16.03
CA GLN A 6 4.16 11.68 -15.22
C GLN A 6 3.80 12.11 -13.78
N LEU A 7 4.14 11.27 -12.80
CA LEU A 7 3.91 11.59 -11.39
C LEU A 7 4.79 12.76 -10.93
N SER A 8 4.23 13.66 -10.13
CA SER A 8 4.92 14.83 -9.58
C SER A 8 4.76 14.92 -8.07
N SER A 9 5.78 15.41 -7.37
CA SER A 9 5.67 15.68 -5.93
C SER A 9 4.80 16.89 -5.60
N THR A 10 4.50 17.72 -6.59
CA THR A 10 3.71 18.96 -6.46
C THR A 10 2.31 18.83 -7.07
N PHE A 11 1.84 17.61 -7.33
CA PHE A 11 0.61 17.35 -8.08
C PHE A 11 -0.64 18.02 -7.46
N TYR A 12 -0.70 18.11 -6.12
CA TYR A 12 -1.83 18.72 -5.40
C TYR A 12 -1.57 20.16 -4.95
N ASP A 13 -0.42 20.75 -5.24
CA ASP A 13 -0.03 22.06 -4.68
C ASP A 13 -0.97 23.18 -5.12
N CYS A 14 -1.55 23.09 -6.32
CA CYS A 14 -2.50 24.09 -6.82
C CYS A 14 -3.96 23.74 -6.54
N THR A 15 -4.29 22.47 -6.36
CA THR A 15 -5.69 22.00 -6.22
C THR A 15 -6.09 21.87 -4.75
N TYR A 16 -5.23 21.29 -3.91
CA TYR A 16 -5.45 21.20 -2.48
C TYR A 16 -4.11 21.07 -1.71
N PRO A 17 -3.46 22.20 -1.38
CA PRO A 17 -2.15 22.20 -0.70
C PRO A 17 -2.11 21.43 0.63
N ASN A 18 -3.28 21.28 1.29
CA ASN A 18 -3.39 20.60 2.58
C ASN A 18 -3.53 19.08 2.47
N ALA A 19 -3.55 18.49 1.27
CA ALA A 19 -3.79 17.05 1.06
C ALA A 19 -2.91 16.17 1.95
N LEU A 20 -1.60 16.41 1.92
CA LEU A 20 -0.61 15.59 2.63
C LEU A 20 -0.72 15.77 4.15
N ASN A 21 -1.12 16.95 4.63
CA ASN A 21 -1.30 17.20 6.06
C ASN A 21 -2.55 16.49 6.61
N THR A 22 -3.64 16.45 5.84
CA THR A 22 -4.84 15.70 6.21
C THR A 22 -4.53 14.20 6.33
N ILE A 23 -3.86 13.61 5.32
CA ILE A 23 -3.47 12.19 5.34
C ILE A 23 -2.57 11.90 6.56
N ARG A 24 -1.55 12.75 6.80
CA ARG A 24 -0.65 12.60 7.94
C ARG A 24 -1.38 12.60 9.28
N THR A 25 -2.41 13.43 9.41
CA THR A 25 -3.20 13.53 10.64
C THR A 25 -3.96 12.25 10.91
N SER A 26 -4.64 11.70 9.89
CA SER A 26 -5.34 10.41 9.99
C SER A 26 -4.39 9.27 10.35
N VAL A 27 -3.22 9.20 9.70
CA VAL A 27 -2.20 8.18 9.99
C VAL A 27 -1.67 8.31 11.42
N ARG A 28 -1.36 9.53 11.87
CA ARG A 28 -0.90 9.79 13.24
C ARG A 28 -1.92 9.34 14.28
N GLN A 29 -3.18 9.69 14.07
CA GLN A 29 -4.27 9.28 14.95
C GLN A 29 -4.39 7.75 14.99
N ALA A 30 -4.37 7.07 13.85
CA ALA A 30 -4.45 5.61 13.85
C ALA A 30 -3.25 4.96 14.58
N VAL A 31 -2.04 5.44 14.33
CA VAL A 31 -0.81 4.92 14.95
C VAL A 31 -0.76 5.21 16.45
N SER A 32 -1.34 6.31 16.93
CA SER A 32 -1.41 6.59 18.37
C SER A 32 -2.33 5.62 19.11
N HIS A 33 -3.36 5.10 18.44
CA HIS A 33 -4.25 4.09 19.00
C HIS A 33 -3.63 2.68 18.92
N GLU A 34 -2.99 2.35 17.80
CA GLU A 34 -2.32 1.07 17.63
C GLU A 34 -0.99 1.22 16.88
N ARG A 35 0.13 1.13 17.60
CA ARG A 35 1.48 1.29 17.02
C ARG A 35 1.77 0.32 15.86
N ARG A 36 1.15 -0.86 15.85
CA ARG A 36 1.30 -1.85 14.76
C ARG A 36 0.82 -1.32 13.41
N MET A 37 -0.04 -0.31 13.38
CA MET A 37 -0.56 0.28 12.13
C MET A 37 0.51 0.86 11.23
N VAL A 38 1.67 1.22 11.77
CA VAL A 38 2.82 1.63 10.97
C VAL A 38 3.23 0.54 9.98
N ALA A 39 3.44 -0.68 10.47
CA ALA A 39 3.82 -1.81 9.63
C ALA A 39 2.68 -2.22 8.69
N SER A 40 1.43 -2.15 9.17
CA SER A 40 0.26 -2.49 8.35
C SER A 40 0.05 -1.56 7.16
N LEU A 41 0.24 -0.25 7.34
CA LEU A 41 0.09 0.74 6.25
C LEU A 41 1.20 0.61 5.20
N ILE A 42 2.44 0.36 5.63
CA ILE A 42 3.56 0.09 4.71
C ILE A 42 3.27 -1.18 3.91
N ARG A 43 2.82 -2.26 4.58
CA ARG A 43 2.44 -3.50 3.92
C ARG A 43 1.28 -3.30 2.95
N LEU A 44 0.26 -2.54 3.32
CA LEU A 44 -0.90 -2.27 2.46
C LEU A 44 -0.48 -1.59 1.15
N HIS A 45 0.43 -0.60 1.21
CA HIS A 45 0.95 0.03 -0.01
C HIS A 45 1.84 -0.91 -0.84
N PHE A 46 2.64 -1.78 -0.20
CA PHE A 46 3.43 -2.79 -0.93
C PHE A 46 2.52 -3.75 -1.70
N TYR A 47 1.43 -4.20 -1.08
CA TYR A 47 0.50 -5.15 -1.70
C TYR A 47 -0.31 -4.51 -2.83
N ASP A 48 -0.71 -3.25 -2.69
CA ASP A 48 -1.26 -2.44 -3.79
C ASP A 48 -0.26 -2.39 -4.96
N PHE A 49 0.98 -1.93 -4.72
CA PHE A 49 2.01 -1.84 -5.76
C PHE A 49 2.27 -3.17 -6.49
N PHE A 50 2.28 -4.30 -5.76
CA PHE A 50 2.62 -5.60 -6.33
C PHE A 50 1.52 -6.19 -7.20
N VAL A 51 0.26 -5.80 -7.04
CA VAL A 51 -0.87 -6.33 -7.81
C VAL A 51 -1.36 -5.24 -8.74
N GLN A 52 -1.25 -5.44 -10.06
CA GLN A 52 -1.64 -4.47 -11.10
C GLN A 52 -1.10 -3.02 -10.99
N GLY A 53 -0.22 -2.72 -10.03
CA GLY A 53 0.44 -1.42 -9.84
C GLY A 53 -0.18 -0.62 -8.70
N CYS A 54 0.35 0.58 -8.42
CA CYS A 54 -0.23 1.45 -7.38
C CYS A 54 -1.52 2.12 -7.88
N ASP A 55 -2.65 1.43 -7.81
CA ASP A 55 -3.93 1.90 -8.33
C ASP A 55 -5.10 1.74 -7.35
N ALA A 56 -4.82 1.44 -6.07
CA ALA A 56 -5.80 1.24 -5.02
C ALA A 56 -6.79 0.09 -5.26
N SER A 57 -6.49 -0.84 -6.18
CA SER A 57 -7.34 -2.00 -6.44
C SER A 57 -7.56 -2.86 -5.20
N ILE A 58 -6.54 -2.96 -4.34
CA ILE A 58 -6.61 -3.69 -3.06
C ILE A 58 -7.69 -3.15 -2.09
N LEU A 59 -8.14 -1.92 -2.29
CA LEU A 59 -9.17 -1.30 -1.45
C LEU A 59 -10.60 -1.67 -1.89
N LEU A 60 -10.78 -2.15 -3.12
CA LEU A 60 -12.10 -2.47 -3.66
C LEU A 60 -12.70 -3.67 -2.94
N ASP A 61 -13.92 -3.49 -2.43
CA ASP A 61 -14.70 -4.55 -1.81
C ASP A 61 -15.35 -5.47 -2.84
N GLU A 62 -15.78 -6.64 -2.37
CA GLU A 62 -16.51 -7.63 -3.17
C GLU A 62 -17.81 -7.01 -3.68
N THR A 63 -18.08 -7.17 -4.97
CA THR A 63 -19.34 -6.78 -5.62
C THR A 63 -19.75 -7.87 -6.62
N PRO A 64 -20.98 -7.85 -7.18
CA PRO A 64 -21.37 -8.84 -8.21
C PRO A 64 -20.45 -8.88 -9.44
N THR A 65 -19.64 -7.85 -9.66
CA THR A 65 -18.71 -7.74 -10.79
C THR A 65 -17.24 -7.66 -10.39
N ILE A 66 -16.92 -7.61 -9.10
CA ILE A 66 -15.53 -7.49 -8.58
C ILE A 66 -15.31 -8.57 -7.54
N VAL A 67 -14.40 -9.49 -7.85
CA VAL A 67 -13.81 -10.40 -6.85
C VAL A 67 -12.68 -9.65 -6.16
N SER A 68 -12.82 -9.40 -4.86
CA SER A 68 -11.91 -8.52 -4.13
C SER A 68 -10.53 -9.16 -3.91
N GLU A 69 -9.46 -8.38 -4.05
CA GLU A 69 -8.13 -8.82 -3.63
C GLU A 69 -8.06 -9.12 -2.13
N LYS A 70 -8.95 -8.53 -1.31
CA LYS A 70 -9.00 -8.75 0.14
C LYS A 70 -9.25 -10.23 0.51
N THR A 71 -9.85 -11.00 -0.39
CA THR A 71 -10.15 -12.43 -0.21
C THR A 71 -9.09 -13.37 -0.81
N ALA A 72 -8.06 -12.84 -1.46
CA ALA A 72 -6.91 -13.64 -1.92
C ALA A 72 -6.13 -14.18 -0.72
N LEU A 73 -5.57 -15.39 -0.83
CA LEU A 73 -4.88 -16.08 0.27
C LEU A 73 -3.82 -15.23 0.99
N PRO A 74 -2.96 -14.44 0.31
CA PRO A 74 -1.98 -13.58 0.99
C PRO A 74 -2.58 -12.43 1.81
N ASN A 75 -3.83 -12.06 1.51
CA ASN A 75 -4.55 -10.93 2.10
C ASN A 75 -5.54 -11.35 3.18
N LEU A 76 -6.23 -12.47 2.96
CA LEU A 76 -7.33 -12.96 3.79
C LEU A 76 -6.87 -13.16 5.24
N GLY A 77 -7.53 -12.47 6.17
CA GLY A 77 -7.18 -12.51 7.59
C GLY A 77 -5.77 -12.02 7.92
N SER A 78 -5.15 -11.23 7.03
CA SER A 78 -3.74 -10.86 7.11
C SER A 78 -3.50 -9.37 6.88
N VAL A 79 -3.87 -8.83 5.72
CA VAL A 79 -3.72 -7.39 5.44
C VAL A 79 -4.78 -6.60 6.22
N ARG A 80 -4.38 -5.44 6.75
CA ARG A 80 -5.21 -4.59 7.61
C ARG A 80 -4.82 -3.13 7.45
N GLY A 81 -5.69 -2.24 7.93
CA GLY A 81 -5.51 -0.79 7.82
C GLY A 81 -6.39 -0.12 6.75
N TYR A 82 -7.26 -0.87 6.07
CA TYR A 82 -8.22 -0.35 5.08
C TYR A 82 -9.02 0.85 5.61
N GLY A 83 -9.61 0.73 6.81
CA GLY A 83 -10.38 1.80 7.43
C GLY A 83 -9.60 3.10 7.67
N ILE A 84 -8.28 3.04 7.86
CA ILE A 84 -7.45 4.25 8.03
C ILE A 84 -7.37 5.03 6.71
N ILE A 85 -7.30 4.30 5.59
CA ILE A 85 -7.29 4.90 4.25
C ILE A 85 -8.66 5.48 3.93
N GLU A 86 -9.74 4.76 4.25
CA GLU A 86 -11.11 5.24 4.11
C GLU A 86 -11.39 6.49 4.97
N ASP A 87 -10.86 6.53 6.20
CA ASP A 87 -10.96 7.68 7.09
C ASP A 87 -10.25 8.90 6.52
N ALA A 88 -9.01 8.73 6.05
CA ALA A 88 -8.27 9.79 5.39
C ALA A 88 -9.00 10.29 4.13
N LYS A 89 -9.50 9.36 3.31
CA LYS A 89 -10.28 9.68 2.10
C LYS A 89 -11.53 10.47 2.45
N ARG A 90 -12.27 10.07 3.48
CA ARG A 90 -13.49 10.77 3.92
C ARG A 90 -13.19 12.21 4.37
N GLU A 91 -12.12 12.44 5.13
CA GLU A 91 -11.76 13.81 5.54
C GLU A 91 -11.30 14.67 4.35
N LEU A 92 -10.59 14.08 3.38
CA LEU A 92 -10.24 14.75 2.14
C LEU A 92 -11.49 15.12 1.33
N GLU A 93 -12.41 14.19 1.14
CA GLU A 93 -13.64 14.44 0.34
C GLU A 93 -14.55 15.52 0.94
N LYS A 94 -14.50 15.77 2.25
CA LYS A 94 -15.22 16.91 2.87
C LYS A 94 -14.69 18.28 2.42
N THR A 95 -13.42 18.36 2.06
CA THR A 95 -12.71 19.64 1.85
C THR A 95 -12.19 19.81 0.42
N CYS A 96 -11.94 18.73 -0.30
CA CYS A 96 -11.52 18.69 -1.70
C CYS A 96 -12.18 17.51 -2.45
N PRO A 97 -13.50 17.58 -2.75
CA PRO A 97 -14.23 16.48 -3.37
C PRO A 97 -13.62 16.05 -4.71
N GLY A 98 -13.37 14.75 -4.87
CA GLY A 98 -12.89 14.14 -6.12
C GLY A 98 -11.48 14.51 -6.55
N VAL A 99 -10.67 15.12 -5.66
CA VAL A 99 -9.33 15.61 -6.02
C VAL A 99 -8.24 14.56 -5.76
N VAL A 100 -8.19 14.00 -4.55
CA VAL A 100 -7.09 13.13 -4.11
C VAL A 100 -7.45 11.67 -4.31
N SER A 101 -6.63 10.90 -5.03
CA SER A 101 -6.88 9.48 -5.29
C SER A 101 -6.57 8.62 -4.06
N CYS A 102 -7.27 7.50 -3.91
CA CYS A 102 -6.97 6.51 -2.88
C CYS A 102 -5.54 5.93 -3.06
N ALA A 103 -5.10 5.76 -4.31
CA ALA A 103 -3.75 5.28 -4.63
C ALA A 103 -2.65 6.22 -4.08
N ASP A 104 -2.86 7.53 -4.15
CA ASP A 104 -1.92 8.48 -3.56
C ASP A 104 -2.04 8.57 -2.04
N ILE A 105 -3.24 8.36 -1.47
CA ILE A 105 -3.39 8.24 -0.01
C ILE A 105 -2.56 7.06 0.52
N LEU A 106 -2.60 5.90 -0.13
CA LEU A 106 -1.77 4.74 0.23
C LEU A 106 -0.27 5.07 0.23
N ALA A 107 0.21 5.72 -0.84
CA ALA A 107 1.62 6.08 -0.99
C ALA A 107 2.08 7.07 0.08
N VAL A 108 1.27 8.10 0.37
CA VAL A 108 1.57 9.08 1.42
C VAL A 108 1.49 8.44 2.81
N ALA A 109 0.49 7.58 3.04
CA ALA A 109 0.31 6.91 4.32
C ALA A 109 1.50 5.99 4.67
N ALA A 110 2.04 5.26 3.68
CA ALA A 110 3.25 4.44 3.90
C ALA A 110 4.47 5.29 4.27
N ARG A 111 4.66 6.46 3.65
CA ARG A 111 5.74 7.39 4.00
C ARG A 111 5.58 7.97 5.41
N ASP A 112 4.38 8.44 5.72
CA ASP A 112 4.09 9.00 7.04
C ASP A 112 4.19 7.92 8.13
N ALA A 113 3.78 6.68 7.86
CA ALA A 113 4.00 5.55 8.74
C ALA A 113 5.50 5.31 9.02
N SER A 114 6.34 5.25 7.98
CA SER A 114 7.80 5.10 8.13
C SER A 114 8.41 6.15 9.07
N THR A 115 8.05 7.43 8.88
CA THR A 115 8.57 8.52 9.69
C THR A 115 8.13 8.48 11.15
N LEU A 116 6.94 7.95 11.45
CA LEU A 116 6.44 7.86 12.82
C LEU A 116 7.21 6.86 13.71
N VAL A 117 7.97 5.95 13.11
CA VAL A 117 8.82 4.98 13.84
C VAL A 117 10.31 5.30 13.72
N GLY A 118 10.67 6.52 13.31
CA GLY A 118 12.06 6.92 13.12
C GLY A 118 12.70 6.34 11.85
N GLY A 119 11.90 5.77 10.96
CA GLY A 119 12.33 5.40 9.60
C GLY A 119 12.53 6.63 8.71
N PRO A 120 13.05 6.43 7.49
CA PRO A 120 13.33 7.52 6.57
C PRO A 120 12.04 8.20 6.10
N SER A 121 12.16 9.50 5.82
CA SER A 121 11.19 10.24 5.01
C SER A 121 11.66 10.27 3.56
N TRP A 122 10.73 10.35 2.61
CA TRP A 122 11.04 10.59 1.21
C TRP A 122 9.99 11.48 0.56
N THR A 123 10.37 12.04 -0.59
CA THR A 123 9.49 12.81 -1.46
C THR A 123 8.61 11.85 -2.26
N VAL A 124 7.35 11.71 -1.86
CA VAL A 124 6.35 10.91 -2.58
C VAL A 124 6.01 11.59 -3.91
N LYS A 125 6.06 10.84 -5.01
CA LYS A 125 5.51 11.26 -6.29
C LYS A 125 4.02 10.94 -6.32
N LEU A 126 3.21 11.89 -6.80
CA LEU A 126 1.74 11.88 -6.74
C LEU A 126 1.15 12.06 -8.14
N GLY A 127 -0.14 11.87 -8.28
CA GLY A 127 -0.89 11.87 -9.54
C GLY A 127 -1.37 10.49 -9.98
N ARG A 128 -1.36 9.48 -9.08
CA ARG A 128 -1.94 8.17 -9.37
C ARG A 128 -3.46 8.29 -9.46
N ARG A 129 -4.09 7.36 -10.19
CA ARG A 129 -5.54 7.27 -10.31
C ARG A 129 -6.02 5.92 -9.79
N ASP A 130 -7.23 5.93 -9.27
CA ASP A 130 -7.86 4.73 -8.70
C ASP A 130 -8.36 3.81 -9.81
N SER A 131 -8.15 2.52 -9.61
CA SER A 131 -8.64 1.46 -10.48
C SER A 131 -10.15 1.30 -10.37
N THR A 132 -10.77 0.84 -11.45
CA THR A 132 -12.17 0.43 -11.47
C THR A 132 -12.32 -1.09 -11.35
N THR A 133 -11.22 -1.82 -11.22
CA THR A 133 -11.18 -3.29 -11.17
C THR A 133 -10.15 -3.76 -10.13
N ALA A 134 -10.42 -4.91 -9.53
CA ALA A 134 -9.46 -5.63 -8.69
C ALA A 134 -9.06 -6.94 -9.36
N SER A 135 -7.89 -7.47 -9.01
CA SER A 135 -7.42 -8.76 -9.54
C SER A 135 -7.05 -9.72 -8.42
N HIS A 136 -8.05 -10.44 -7.92
CA HIS A 136 -7.87 -11.55 -6.97
C HIS A 136 -6.84 -12.57 -7.47
N THR A 137 -6.92 -12.96 -8.76
CA THR A 137 -5.97 -13.89 -9.38
C THR A 137 -4.53 -13.36 -9.38
N LEU A 138 -4.30 -12.09 -9.73
CA LEU A 138 -2.95 -11.52 -9.66
C LEU A 138 -2.48 -11.40 -8.21
N ALA A 139 -3.36 -11.13 -7.24
CA ALA A 139 -3.00 -11.16 -5.84
C ALA A 139 -2.53 -12.56 -5.38
N GLU A 140 -3.16 -13.65 -5.85
CA GLU A 140 -2.70 -15.01 -5.54
C GLU A 140 -1.37 -15.38 -6.20
N ILE A 141 -1.09 -14.85 -7.40
CA ILE A 141 0.08 -15.24 -8.20
C ILE A 141 1.29 -14.36 -7.90
N ASP A 142 1.11 -13.04 -7.84
CA ASP A 142 2.21 -12.07 -7.85
C ASP A 142 2.77 -11.78 -6.46
N LEU A 143 1.94 -11.91 -5.41
CA LEU A 143 2.37 -11.60 -4.05
C LEU A 143 3.35 -12.67 -3.53
N PRO A 144 4.55 -12.28 -3.10
CA PRO A 144 5.54 -13.24 -2.61
C PRO A 144 5.07 -13.91 -1.31
N GLY A 145 5.21 -15.23 -1.25
CA GLY A 145 4.88 -16.04 -0.08
C GLY A 145 6.03 -16.16 0.92
N PRO A 146 5.75 -16.45 2.20
CA PRO A 146 6.78 -16.64 3.23
C PRO A 146 7.64 -17.89 3.02
N PHE A 147 7.17 -18.82 2.19
CA PHE A 147 7.83 -20.10 1.88
C PHE A 147 8.52 -20.09 0.50
N ASP A 148 8.45 -18.97 -0.22
CA ASP A 148 9.04 -18.86 -1.55
C ASP A 148 10.57 -18.99 -1.47
N PRO A 149 11.20 -19.79 -2.35
CA PRO A 149 12.65 -19.82 -2.45
C PRO A 149 13.17 -18.47 -2.96
N LEU A 150 14.44 -18.16 -2.64
CA LEU A 150 15.09 -16.90 -3.05
C LEU A 150 14.97 -16.63 -4.57
N THR A 151 15.03 -17.67 -5.40
CA THR A 151 14.87 -17.56 -6.86
C THR A 151 13.48 -17.04 -7.26
N ARG A 152 12.42 -17.45 -6.55
CA ARG A 152 11.05 -16.98 -6.77
C ARG A 152 10.88 -15.53 -6.31
N LEU A 153 11.49 -15.16 -5.18
CA LEU A 153 11.49 -13.78 -4.70
C LEU A 153 12.19 -12.85 -5.69
N ILE A 154 13.38 -13.22 -6.18
CA ILE A 154 14.13 -12.43 -7.17
C ILE A 154 13.31 -12.23 -8.45
N SER A 155 12.71 -13.29 -8.99
CA SER A 155 11.92 -13.19 -10.22
C SER A 155 10.63 -12.38 -10.02
N GLY A 156 9.97 -12.53 -8.86
CA GLY A 156 8.78 -11.74 -8.52
C GLY A 156 9.05 -10.24 -8.48
N PHE A 157 10.13 -9.82 -7.82
CA PHE A 157 10.55 -8.42 -7.79
C PHE A 157 11.00 -7.92 -9.18
N ALA A 158 11.74 -8.74 -9.93
CA ALA A 158 12.16 -8.39 -11.29
C ALA A 158 10.97 -8.15 -12.24
N ASN A 159 9.88 -8.92 -12.09
CA ASN A 159 8.64 -8.73 -12.85
C ASN A 159 7.95 -7.39 -12.55
N LYS A 160 8.27 -6.77 -11.41
CA LYS A 160 7.81 -5.42 -11.02
C LYS A 160 8.84 -4.34 -11.33
N GLY A 161 9.89 -4.67 -12.09
CA GLY A 161 10.96 -3.75 -12.45
C GLY A 161 11.92 -3.43 -11.29
N LEU A 162 11.92 -4.24 -10.24
CA LEU A 162 12.77 -4.05 -9.06
C LEU A 162 13.99 -4.96 -9.11
N SER A 163 15.15 -4.41 -8.76
CA SER A 163 16.41 -5.16 -8.71
C SER A 163 16.51 -6.04 -7.45
N ILE A 164 17.50 -6.93 -7.42
CA ILE A 164 17.84 -7.70 -6.21
C ILE A 164 18.16 -6.76 -5.03
N ARG A 165 18.81 -5.63 -5.31
CA ARG A 165 19.11 -4.62 -4.29
C ARG A 165 17.82 -4.03 -3.71
N ASP A 166 16.83 -3.75 -4.55
CA ASP A 166 15.53 -3.25 -4.11
C ASP A 166 14.77 -4.29 -3.29
N MET A 167 14.80 -5.57 -3.71
CA MET A 167 14.22 -6.67 -2.95
C MET A 167 14.82 -6.77 -1.54
N VAL A 168 16.15 -6.71 -1.42
CA VAL A 168 16.84 -6.74 -0.12
C VAL A 168 16.49 -5.52 0.72
N ALA A 169 16.50 -4.32 0.13
CA ALA A 169 16.15 -3.09 0.83
C ALA A 169 14.70 -3.10 1.33
N LEU A 170 13.74 -3.51 0.49
CA LEU A 170 12.31 -3.58 0.82
C LEU A 170 12.00 -4.68 1.85
N SER A 171 12.76 -5.78 1.84
CA SER A 171 12.67 -6.80 2.89
C SER A 171 12.99 -6.25 4.29
N GLY A 172 13.73 -5.13 4.37
CA GLY A 172 13.98 -4.40 5.63
C GLY A 172 12.71 -3.87 6.31
N ALA A 173 11.58 -3.79 5.59
CA ALA A 173 10.28 -3.46 6.18
C ALA A 173 9.83 -4.48 7.26
N HIS A 174 10.36 -5.70 7.23
CA HIS A 174 10.14 -6.72 8.28
C HIS A 174 10.88 -6.44 9.60
N SER A 175 11.60 -5.32 9.72
CA SER A 175 12.16 -4.84 11.00
C SER A 175 11.08 -4.38 12.01
N ILE A 176 9.85 -4.20 11.54
CA ILE A 176 8.68 -3.82 12.34
C ILE A 176 7.48 -4.70 12.00
N GLY A 177 6.43 -4.64 12.83
CA GLY A 177 5.20 -5.40 12.64
C GLY A 177 5.22 -6.75 13.32
N GLN A 178 4.31 -7.64 12.90
CA GLN A 178 4.18 -8.98 13.47
C GLN A 178 3.62 -9.94 12.40
N ALA A 179 3.97 -11.22 12.52
CA ALA A 179 3.48 -12.32 11.70
C ALA A 179 2.66 -13.32 12.54
N GLN A 180 1.79 -14.09 11.89
CA GLN A 180 1.04 -15.17 12.53
C GLN A 180 1.89 -16.45 12.60
N CYS A 181 1.73 -17.24 13.67
CA CYS A 181 2.59 -18.39 13.95
C CYS A 181 2.70 -19.39 12.80
N PHE A 182 1.60 -19.67 12.11
CA PHE A 182 1.59 -20.65 11.01
C PHE A 182 2.49 -20.27 9.84
N LEU A 183 2.91 -19.00 9.70
CA LEU A 183 3.80 -18.54 8.62
C LEU A 183 5.26 -18.94 8.85
N PHE A 184 5.64 -19.32 10.07
CA PHE A 184 7.02 -19.64 10.43
C PHE A 184 7.17 -20.87 11.32
N HIS A 185 6.06 -21.54 11.66
CA HIS A 185 6.05 -22.72 12.52
C HIS A 185 6.99 -23.83 12.02
N ASP A 186 7.04 -24.08 10.73
CA ASP A 186 7.87 -25.17 10.17
C ASP A 186 9.39 -24.87 10.19
N ARG A 187 9.78 -23.67 10.66
CA ARG A 187 11.17 -23.21 10.74
C ARG A 187 11.70 -23.13 12.17
N ILE A 188 10.86 -23.37 13.18
CA ILE A 188 11.20 -23.33 14.61
C ILE A 188 11.23 -24.74 15.21
#